data_AF-Q23402-F1
#
_entry.id   AF-Q23402-F1
#
_cell.length_a   1.000
_cell.length_b   1.000
_cell.length_c   1.000
_cell.angle_alpha   90.00
_cell.angle_beta   90.00
_cell.angle_gamma   90.00
#
_symmetry.space_group_name_H-M   'P 1'
#
loop_
_entity.id
_entity.type
_entity.pdbx_description
1 polymer ?
#
loop_
_entity_poly.entity_id
_entity_poly.type
_entity_poly.pdbx_seq_one_letter_code
_entity_poly.pdbx_strand_id
1 'polypeptide(L)'
;MGRVFKKKGGAKREAEEEKQEELVMRKKLRKEEEPEPVEDVEEDEDVSDEDDEDIDDEEEDEDEQNIMDFDFEAYPPSEDDRDGIVNMLTQTFLRTDIDLKAMSEGIIAKAPHGVVLTQAYDDEETEEDYMAYGLCTTVPLNDNKDDAPKFIKDLFTYVLNRAKKGAPTEIYKKIEEIQVSGDGKSALFVNERLLNFPTIVVPQIFGSIREDLSGFETKYKTIIYIQKLRIVETDGSEAKVGASSNGSSGVAGKKKGKMGKAEKKRAAAAALANAEIEFDNPEDRVLFEIKEGKEIHFDYPVHMDVEPGSKFHSTEKDGKKWNPFRRLVIMDDKRFDAFLKKGSDGIII
;
A
#
# COMPACT_ATOMS: atom_id res chain seq x y z
N MET A 1 -7.14 23.40 -3.48
CA MET A 1 -6.47 23.80 -2.22
C MET A 1 -6.97 22.86 -1.14
N GLY A 2 -6.22 21.80 -0.80
CA GLY A 2 -6.64 20.84 0.23
C GLY A 2 -6.56 21.45 1.62
N ARG A 3 -7.64 21.35 2.40
CA ARG A 3 -7.64 21.74 3.82
C ARG A 3 -6.83 20.72 4.62
N VAL A 4 -6.13 21.21 5.64
CA VAL A 4 -5.13 20.49 6.43
C VAL A 4 -5.81 19.55 7.44
N PHE A 5 -5.47 18.25 7.40
CA PHE A 5 -5.98 17.24 8.33
C PHE A 5 -5.33 17.31 9.70
N LYS A 6 -6.11 16.89 10.71
CA LYS A 6 -5.66 16.63 12.08
C LYS A 6 -6.17 15.23 12.43
N LYS A 7 -5.30 14.34 12.91
CA LYS A 7 -5.68 13.01 13.42
C LYS A 7 -6.80 13.19 14.44
N LYS A 8 -8.01 12.73 14.13
CA LYS A 8 -9.13 12.75 15.07
C LYS A 8 -8.90 11.64 16.10
N GLY A 9 -9.05 11.95 17.39
CA GLY A 9 -8.91 10.97 18.46
C GLY A 9 -10.05 9.96 18.48
N GLY A 10 -9.82 8.76 19.05
CA GLY A 10 -10.79 7.65 19.05
C GLY A 10 -12.19 7.99 19.58
N ALA A 11 -12.28 8.87 20.59
CA ALA A 11 -13.56 9.30 21.15
C ALA A 11 -14.51 10.00 20.16
N LYS A 12 -13.98 10.51 19.03
CA LYS A 12 -14.84 11.11 17.99
C LYS A 12 -15.50 10.05 17.11
N ARG A 13 -14.82 8.91 16.90
CA ARG A 13 -15.36 7.76 16.16
C ARG A 13 -16.47 7.09 16.98
N GLU A 14 -16.23 6.86 18.28
CA GLU A 14 -17.25 6.37 19.23
C GLU A 14 -18.48 7.32 19.31
N ALA A 15 -18.27 8.64 19.31
CA ALA A 15 -19.38 9.60 19.34
C ALA A 15 -20.15 9.71 18.01
N GLU A 16 -19.52 9.38 16.88
CA GLU A 16 -20.17 9.30 15.57
C GLU A 16 -20.92 7.96 15.45
N GLU A 17 -20.38 6.86 16.00
CA GLU A 17 -21.05 5.55 16.15
C GLU A 17 -22.30 5.62 17.05
N GLU A 18 -22.21 6.23 18.25
CA GLU A 18 -23.37 6.41 19.14
C GLU A 18 -24.50 7.20 18.47
N LYS A 19 -24.16 8.21 17.65
CA LYS A 19 -25.13 8.98 16.88
C LYS A 19 -25.78 8.15 15.78
N GLN A 20 -25.01 7.34 15.06
CA GLN A 20 -25.54 6.44 14.02
C GLN A 20 -26.47 5.38 14.64
N GLU A 21 -26.11 4.78 15.78
CA GLU A 21 -26.99 3.83 16.48
C GLU A 21 -28.31 4.48 16.92
N GLU A 22 -28.28 5.71 17.44
CA GLU A 22 -29.49 6.46 17.82
C GLU A 22 -30.39 6.76 16.61
N LEU A 23 -29.79 7.13 15.47
CA LEU A 23 -30.49 7.42 14.22
C LEU A 23 -31.12 6.18 13.57
N VAL A 24 -30.42 5.05 13.57
CA VAL A 24 -30.96 3.76 13.10
C VAL A 24 -32.14 3.32 13.99
N MET A 25 -32.05 3.52 15.31
CA MET A 25 -33.17 3.24 16.22
C MET A 25 -34.38 4.13 15.92
N ARG A 26 -34.19 5.43 15.64
CA ARG A 26 -35.27 6.35 15.26
C ARG A 26 -35.90 6.02 13.91
N LYS A 27 -35.12 5.60 12.91
CA LYS A 27 -35.64 5.15 11.60
C LYS A 27 -36.47 3.86 11.74
N LYS A 28 -36.05 2.90 12.58
CA LYS A 28 -36.83 1.67 12.86
C LYS A 28 -38.17 1.96 13.53
N LEU A 29 -38.19 2.86 14.53
CA LEU A 29 -39.42 3.28 15.21
C LEU A 29 -40.41 3.96 14.25
N ARG A 30 -39.94 4.75 13.29
CA ARG A 30 -40.79 5.39 12.27
C ARG A 30 -41.38 4.40 11.27
N LYS A 31 -40.65 3.35 10.90
CA LYS A 31 -41.10 2.36 9.92
C LYS A 31 -42.13 1.37 10.49
N GLU A 32 -42.19 1.23 11.82
CA GLU A 32 -43.25 0.45 12.49
C GLU A 32 -44.57 1.22 12.67
N GLU A 33 -44.60 2.55 12.47
CA GLU A 33 -45.80 3.38 12.63
C GLU A 33 -46.57 3.70 11.33
N GLU A 34 -46.08 3.26 10.16
CA GLU A 34 -46.73 3.59 8.88
C GLU A 34 -47.66 2.46 8.39
N PRO A 35 -48.97 2.70 8.22
CA PRO A 35 -49.93 1.67 7.81
C PRO A 35 -49.98 1.52 6.28
N GLU A 36 -49.89 0.29 5.78
CA GLU A 36 -50.12 -0.07 4.36
C GLU A 36 -51.55 0.25 3.91
N PRO A 37 -51.76 0.82 2.70
CA PRO A 37 -52.86 0.27 1.88
C PRO A 37 -52.71 0.36 0.33
N VAL A 38 -52.93 -0.81 -0.30
CA VAL A 38 -53.71 -1.18 -1.52
C VAL A 38 -53.57 -0.47 -2.88
N GLU A 39 -53.26 -1.30 -3.89
CA GLU A 39 -53.47 -1.11 -5.35
C GLU A 39 -54.97 -1.12 -5.72
N ASP A 40 -55.42 -0.28 -6.68
CA ASP A 40 -56.24 -0.68 -7.85
C ASP A 40 -56.72 0.48 -8.78
N VAL A 41 -56.45 0.30 -10.08
CA VAL A 41 -57.12 0.62 -11.38
C VAL A 41 -57.43 2.05 -11.90
N GLU A 42 -57.25 2.11 -13.23
CA GLU A 42 -57.34 3.08 -14.34
C GLU A 42 -58.63 3.92 -14.55
N GLU A 43 -58.53 5.06 -15.26
CA GLU A 43 -59.15 5.29 -16.59
C GLU A 43 -58.86 6.73 -17.14
N ASP A 44 -58.86 6.81 -18.47
CA ASP A 44 -58.48 7.88 -19.42
C ASP A 44 -59.28 9.20 -19.38
N GLU A 45 -58.73 10.28 -19.99
CA GLU A 45 -59.39 11.01 -21.11
C GLU A 45 -58.51 12.13 -21.74
N ASP A 46 -58.61 12.22 -23.08
CA ASP A 46 -58.15 13.19 -24.12
C ASP A 46 -58.05 14.70 -23.71
N VAL A 47 -57.34 15.63 -24.40
CA VAL A 47 -57.44 16.01 -25.83
C VAL A 47 -56.31 16.99 -26.29
N SER A 48 -55.85 16.79 -27.53
CA SER A 48 -55.44 17.70 -28.64
C SER A 48 -54.33 18.79 -28.54
N ASP A 49 -53.29 18.56 -29.37
CA ASP A 49 -52.67 19.37 -30.45
C ASP A 49 -52.64 20.91 -30.40
N GLU A 50 -51.44 21.48 -30.57
CA GLU A 50 -51.07 22.30 -31.74
C GLU A 50 -49.54 22.57 -31.77
N ASP A 51 -48.93 22.33 -32.94
CA ASP A 51 -47.53 22.54 -33.30
C ASP A 51 -47.11 24.03 -33.23
N ASP A 52 -45.92 24.32 -32.70
CA ASP A 52 -45.07 25.38 -33.22
C ASP A 52 -43.60 25.02 -32.97
N GLU A 53 -42.90 24.72 -34.07
CA GLU A 53 -41.45 24.57 -34.13
C GLU A 53 -40.80 25.95 -34.03
N ASP A 54 -40.20 26.28 -32.87
CA ASP A 54 -39.18 27.31 -32.79
C ASP A 54 -37.93 26.75 -32.11
N ILE A 55 -36.90 26.65 -32.94
CA ILE A 55 -35.51 26.41 -32.63
C ILE A 55 -35.03 27.61 -31.81
N ASP A 56 -34.65 27.39 -30.55
CA ASP A 56 -33.80 28.35 -29.85
C ASP A 56 -32.64 27.61 -29.16
N ASP A 57 -31.47 28.16 -29.43
CA ASP A 57 -30.13 27.70 -29.09
C ASP A 57 -29.93 27.61 -27.57
N GLU A 58 -29.73 26.40 -27.03
CA GLU A 58 -29.05 26.21 -25.74
C GLU A 58 -27.97 25.11 -25.89
N GLU A 59 -27.01 25.35 -26.80
CA GLU A 59 -25.69 24.71 -26.76
C GLU A 59 -24.73 25.54 -25.87
N GLU A 60 -24.95 25.59 -24.56
CA GLU A 60 -23.93 26.09 -23.61
C GLU A 60 -23.91 25.20 -22.34
N ASP A 61 -22.75 24.56 -22.10
CA ASP A 61 -22.24 24.08 -20.79
C ASP A 61 -22.55 22.65 -20.27
N GLU A 62 -22.52 21.61 -21.11
CA GLU A 62 -22.46 20.20 -20.62
C GLU A 62 -21.05 19.71 -20.18
N ASP A 63 -20.02 20.57 -20.21
CA ASP A 63 -18.63 20.21 -19.83
C ASP A 63 -18.32 20.40 -18.33
N GLU A 64 -19.30 20.77 -17.48
CA GLU A 64 -19.17 20.74 -16.01
C GLU A 64 -19.41 19.34 -15.41
N GLN A 65 -19.40 18.27 -16.23
CA GLN A 65 -19.56 16.88 -15.79
C GLN A 65 -18.51 16.48 -14.72
N ASN A 66 -18.97 16.53 -13.47
CA ASN A 66 -18.53 15.74 -12.32
C ASN A 66 -17.06 15.89 -11.86
N ILE A 67 -16.70 17.06 -11.33
CA ILE A 67 -15.59 17.11 -10.35
C ILE A 67 -16.09 16.42 -9.07
N MET A 68 -15.80 15.12 -8.93
CA MET A 68 -15.99 14.42 -7.66
C MET A 68 -14.89 14.86 -6.69
N ASP A 69 -15.26 15.69 -5.72
CA ASP A 69 -14.39 16.07 -4.62
C ASP A 69 -14.32 14.91 -3.60
N PHE A 70 -13.19 14.18 -3.61
CA PHE A 70 -12.91 13.16 -2.60
C PHE A 70 -12.09 13.75 -1.46
N ASP A 71 -12.66 13.77 -0.26
CA ASP A 71 -11.92 14.03 0.98
C ASP A 71 -11.53 12.70 1.64
N PHE A 72 -10.35 12.64 2.27
CA PHE A 72 -9.81 11.43 2.90
C PHE A 72 -9.37 11.68 4.32
N GLU A 73 -9.95 10.99 5.28
CA GLU A 73 -9.60 11.16 6.68
C GLU A 73 -8.60 10.11 7.18
N ALA A 74 -7.87 10.49 8.23
CA ALA A 74 -6.84 9.67 8.85
C ALA A 74 -7.27 9.31 10.28
N TYR A 75 -7.48 8.02 10.53
CA TYR A 75 -7.91 7.48 11.81
C TYR A 75 -6.88 6.52 12.39
N PRO A 76 -6.79 6.38 13.73
CA PRO A 76 -6.11 5.24 14.30
C PRO A 76 -6.74 3.92 13.81
N PRO A 77 -5.94 2.85 13.62
CA PRO A 77 -6.49 1.54 13.27
C PRO A 77 -7.55 1.06 14.27
N SER A 78 -8.66 0.52 13.77
CA SER A 78 -9.77 -0.02 14.56
C SER A 78 -10.17 -1.41 14.08
N GLU A 79 -11.12 -2.05 14.78
CA GLU A 79 -11.62 -3.37 14.38
C GLU A 79 -12.32 -3.35 13.02
N ASP A 80 -13.00 -2.26 12.67
CA ASP A 80 -13.70 -2.11 11.38
C ASP A 80 -12.73 -2.05 10.20
N ASP A 81 -11.50 -1.58 10.44
CA ASP A 81 -10.47 -1.46 9.42
C ASP A 81 -9.76 -2.81 9.14
N ARG A 82 -10.08 -3.89 9.87
CA ARG A 82 -9.34 -5.16 9.86
C ARG A 82 -9.18 -5.75 8.46
N ASP A 83 -10.27 -5.83 7.69
CA ASP A 83 -10.24 -6.42 6.36
C ASP A 83 -9.50 -5.53 5.36
N GLY A 84 -9.67 -4.21 5.46
CA GLY A 84 -8.90 -3.24 4.69
C GLY A 84 -7.41 -3.32 4.96
N ILE A 85 -7.00 -3.45 6.23
CA ILE A 85 -5.60 -3.64 6.64
C ILE A 85 -5.05 -4.96 6.06
N VAL A 86 -5.80 -6.07 6.14
CA VAL A 86 -5.38 -7.35 5.55
C VAL A 86 -5.17 -7.21 4.05
N ASN A 87 -6.05 -6.51 3.34
CA ASN A 87 -5.91 -6.26 1.90
C ASN A 87 -4.64 -5.44 1.60
N MET A 88 -4.38 -4.35 2.34
CA MET A 88 -3.14 -3.56 2.18
C MET A 88 -1.89 -4.42 2.39
N LEU A 89 -1.85 -5.20 3.48
CA LEU A 89 -0.72 -6.09 3.76
C LEU A 89 -0.55 -7.16 2.67
N THR A 90 -1.65 -7.66 2.10
CA THR A 90 -1.63 -8.61 0.99
C THR A 90 -0.96 -8.01 -0.25
N GLN A 91 -1.18 -6.72 -0.54
CA GLN A 91 -0.51 -6.04 -1.65
C GLN A 91 0.99 -5.85 -1.40
N THR A 92 1.39 -5.60 -0.15
CA THR A 92 2.80 -5.48 0.23
C THR A 92 3.53 -6.83 0.11
N PHE A 93 2.99 -7.89 0.72
CA PHE A 93 3.66 -9.20 0.82
C PHE A 93 3.33 -10.19 -0.29
N LEU A 94 2.29 -9.92 -1.08
CA LEU A 94 1.78 -10.76 -2.17
C LEU A 94 1.48 -12.18 -1.69
N ARG A 95 1.72 -13.19 -2.54
CA ARG A 95 1.58 -14.60 -2.19
C ARG A 95 2.66 -15.01 -1.19
N THR A 96 2.30 -15.03 0.08
CA THR A 96 3.15 -15.41 1.21
C THR A 96 2.39 -16.28 2.21
N ASP A 97 3.12 -17.02 3.05
CA ASP A 97 2.53 -17.84 4.13
C ASP A 97 2.40 -17.06 5.46
N ILE A 98 2.64 -15.74 5.43
CA ILE A 98 2.50 -14.87 6.61
C ILE A 98 1.03 -14.80 7.00
N ASP A 99 0.75 -15.00 8.29
CA ASP A 99 -0.57 -14.79 8.87
C ASP A 99 -0.92 -13.29 8.92
N LEU A 100 -1.43 -12.77 7.80
CA LEU A 100 -1.76 -11.34 7.65
C LEU A 100 -2.95 -10.92 8.52
N LYS A 101 -3.85 -11.86 8.86
CA LYS A 101 -4.97 -11.58 9.77
C LYS A 101 -4.46 -11.39 11.19
N ALA A 102 -3.59 -12.27 11.69
CA ALA A 102 -2.96 -12.05 12.99
C ALA A 102 -2.09 -10.78 13.01
N MET A 103 -1.46 -10.43 11.87
CA MET A 103 -0.73 -9.17 11.74
C MET A 103 -1.66 -7.94 11.82
N SER A 104 -2.83 -7.97 11.18
CA SER A 104 -3.80 -6.86 11.26
C SER A 104 -4.35 -6.69 12.68
N GLU A 105 -4.69 -7.79 13.36
CA GLU A 105 -5.08 -7.78 14.78
C GLU A 105 -3.96 -7.20 15.66
N GLY A 106 -2.70 -7.55 15.40
CA GLY A 106 -1.55 -6.99 16.11
C GLY A 106 -1.33 -5.49 15.87
N ILE A 107 -1.67 -4.98 14.68
CA ILE A 107 -1.65 -3.55 14.35
C ILE A 107 -2.77 -2.82 15.11
N ILE A 108 -4.00 -3.35 15.07
CA ILE A 108 -5.16 -2.77 15.74
C ILE A 108 -4.96 -2.73 17.26
N ALA A 109 -4.41 -3.79 17.84
CA ALA A 109 -4.09 -3.86 19.28
C ALA A 109 -3.07 -2.80 19.75
N LYS A 110 -2.37 -2.12 18.83
CA LYS A 110 -1.44 -1.02 19.13
C LYS A 110 -2.06 0.36 18.95
N ALA A 111 -3.32 0.47 18.56
CA ALA A 111 -4.04 1.73 18.52
C ALA A 111 -3.85 2.52 19.85
N PRO A 112 -3.67 3.85 19.80
CA PRO A 112 -3.86 4.71 18.64
C PRO A 112 -2.63 4.82 17.70
N HIS A 113 -1.61 3.97 17.84
CA HIS A 113 -0.41 4.00 17.00
C HIS A 113 -0.72 3.64 15.54
N GLY A 114 -0.22 4.47 14.63
CA GLY A 114 -0.46 4.31 13.19
C GLY A 114 -1.67 5.08 12.68
N VAL A 115 -1.86 4.98 11.37
CA VAL A 115 -2.90 5.69 10.61
C VAL A 115 -3.47 4.74 9.56
N VAL A 116 -4.80 4.67 9.51
CA VAL A 116 -5.60 4.18 8.38
C VAL A 116 -6.21 5.38 7.68
N LEU A 117 -6.13 5.39 6.35
CA LEU A 117 -6.82 6.38 5.51
C LEU A 117 -8.16 5.81 5.07
N THR A 118 -9.22 6.57 5.27
CA THR A 118 -10.59 6.26 4.81
C THR A 118 -11.12 7.42 4.00
N GLN A 119 -12.13 7.18 3.16
CA GLN A 119 -12.88 8.27 2.56
C GLN A 119 -13.65 9.02 3.65
N ALA A 120 -13.70 10.35 3.56
CA ALA A 120 -14.59 11.16 4.35
C ALA A 120 -15.99 11.03 3.74
N TYR A 121 -16.97 10.63 4.54
CA TYR A 121 -18.36 10.62 4.13
C TYR A 121 -19.05 11.82 4.79
N ASP A 122 -19.58 12.72 3.97
CA ASP A 122 -20.38 13.85 4.45
C ASP A 122 -21.83 13.42 4.79
N ASP A 123 -22.31 12.32 4.18
CA ASP A 123 -23.66 11.80 4.36
C ASP A 123 -23.66 10.36 4.91
N GLU A 124 -24.47 10.15 5.96
CA GLU A 124 -24.64 8.88 6.68
C GLU A 124 -25.38 7.78 5.87
N GLU A 125 -25.62 7.98 4.57
CA GLU A 125 -26.51 7.12 3.76
C GLU A 125 -25.80 6.18 2.79
N THR A 126 -24.47 6.13 2.78
CA THR A 126 -23.75 5.12 2.00
C THR A 126 -23.42 3.92 2.89
N GLU A 127 -24.10 2.79 2.66
CA GLU A 127 -23.69 1.44 3.12
C GLU A 127 -22.38 1.01 2.41
N GLU A 128 -21.51 1.94 2.07
CA GLU A 128 -20.26 1.63 1.39
C GLU A 128 -19.29 0.99 2.39
N ASP A 129 -18.84 -0.20 2.02
CA ASP A 129 -17.87 -1.00 2.78
C ASP A 129 -16.70 -0.11 3.22
N TYR A 130 -16.46 -0.02 4.54
CA TYR A 130 -15.33 0.69 5.13
C TYR A 130 -14.01 0.26 4.47
N MET A 131 -13.59 1.01 3.46
CA MET A 131 -12.41 0.69 2.67
C MET A 131 -11.21 1.45 3.20
N ALA A 132 -10.16 0.72 3.59
CA ALA A 132 -8.87 1.31 3.87
C ALA A 132 -8.18 1.68 2.55
N TYR A 133 -7.96 2.99 2.33
CA TYR A 133 -7.24 3.52 1.17
C TYR A 133 -5.72 3.57 1.40
N GLY A 134 -5.30 3.49 2.66
CA GLY A 134 -3.90 3.44 3.05
C GLY A 134 -3.70 3.06 4.50
N LEU A 135 -2.50 2.58 4.79
CA LEU A 135 -2.04 2.17 6.10
C LEU A 135 -0.59 2.64 6.28
N CYS A 136 -0.35 3.40 7.33
CA CYS A 136 1.00 3.74 7.77
C CYS A 136 1.14 3.41 9.25
N THR A 137 2.11 2.56 9.62
CA THR A 137 2.31 2.15 11.01
C THR A 137 3.71 1.55 11.21
N THR A 138 4.06 1.29 12.46
CA THR A 138 5.21 0.44 12.81
C THR A 138 4.77 -0.70 13.70
N VAL A 139 5.18 -1.92 13.36
CA VAL A 139 4.91 -3.12 14.14
C VAL A 139 6.18 -3.52 14.89
N PRO A 140 6.18 -3.55 16.23
CA PRO A 140 7.32 -4.05 17.00
C PRO A 140 7.67 -5.47 16.56
N LEU A 141 8.95 -5.72 16.40
CA LEU A 141 9.49 -7.04 16.09
C LEU A 141 10.23 -7.57 17.29
N ASN A 142 9.94 -8.83 17.61
CA ASN A 142 10.79 -9.63 18.49
C ASN A 142 10.90 -9.06 19.92
N ASP A 143 9.80 -8.52 20.47
CA ASP A 143 9.72 -8.06 21.87
C ASP A 143 10.02 -9.21 22.86
N ASN A 144 9.56 -10.41 22.52
CA ASN A 144 9.88 -11.65 23.22
C ASN A 144 10.07 -12.77 22.18
N LYS A 145 11.31 -13.21 21.99
CA LYS A 145 11.66 -14.20 20.97
C LYS A 145 10.90 -15.52 21.10
N ASP A 146 10.73 -16.00 22.33
CA ASP A 146 10.14 -17.31 22.59
C ASP A 146 8.61 -17.27 22.42
N ASP A 147 8.00 -16.12 22.72
CA ASP A 147 6.55 -15.88 22.65
C ASP A 147 6.15 -14.94 21.51
N ALA A 148 6.95 -14.89 20.43
CA ALA A 148 6.63 -14.06 19.28
C ALA A 148 5.37 -14.59 18.56
N PRO A 149 4.38 -13.72 18.23
CA PRO A 149 3.24 -14.07 17.40
C PRO A 149 3.65 -14.75 16.09
N LYS A 150 2.78 -15.63 15.59
CA LYS A 150 3.04 -16.44 14.38
C LYS A 150 3.46 -15.57 13.18
N PHE A 151 2.77 -14.47 12.94
CA PHE A 151 3.07 -13.58 11.80
C PHE A 151 4.50 -13.02 11.83
N ILE A 152 5.08 -12.79 13.01
CA ILE A 152 6.48 -12.31 13.15
C ILE A 152 7.45 -13.43 12.72
N LYS A 153 7.20 -14.67 13.15
CA LYS A 153 8.00 -15.85 12.77
C LYS A 153 7.93 -16.11 11.26
N ASP A 154 6.73 -15.96 10.68
CA ASP A 154 6.53 -16.10 9.24
C ASP A 154 7.23 -14.97 8.47
N LEU A 155 7.16 -13.73 8.97
CA LEU A 155 7.85 -12.57 8.38
C LEU A 155 9.36 -12.80 8.28
N PHE A 156 10.01 -13.23 9.37
CA PHE A 156 11.45 -13.55 9.35
C PHE A 156 11.75 -14.68 8.36
N THR A 157 10.93 -15.73 8.34
CA THR A 157 11.08 -16.83 7.37
C THR A 157 10.99 -16.31 5.94
N TYR A 158 10.02 -15.45 5.64
CA TYR A 158 9.84 -14.82 4.34
C TYR A 158 11.06 -13.99 3.93
N VAL A 159 11.49 -13.03 4.76
CA VAL A 159 12.61 -12.14 4.40
C VAL A 159 13.94 -12.88 4.31
N LEU A 160 14.18 -13.90 5.16
CA LEU A 160 15.38 -14.75 5.08
C LEU A 160 15.37 -15.59 3.80
N ASN A 161 14.22 -16.14 3.40
CA ASN A 161 14.10 -16.91 2.16
C ASN A 161 14.32 -16.05 0.92
N ARG A 162 13.84 -14.80 0.91
CA ARG A 162 14.17 -13.82 -0.15
C ARG A 162 15.66 -13.49 -0.15
N ALA A 163 16.24 -13.21 1.02
CA ALA A 163 17.65 -12.86 1.14
C ALA A 163 18.59 -14.00 0.70
N LYS A 164 18.30 -15.27 1.05
CA LYS A 164 19.08 -16.45 0.60
C LYS A 164 19.21 -16.55 -0.91
N LYS A 165 18.21 -16.09 -1.68
CA LYS A 165 18.19 -16.20 -3.14
C LYS A 165 19.10 -15.20 -3.85
N GLY A 166 19.41 -14.05 -3.24
CA GLY A 166 20.11 -12.98 -3.96
C GLY A 166 20.72 -11.84 -3.16
N ALA A 167 20.41 -11.69 -1.87
CA ALA A 167 20.91 -10.58 -1.09
C ALA A 167 22.43 -10.68 -0.80
N PRO A 168 23.11 -9.54 -0.61
CA PRO A 168 24.42 -9.51 0.03
C PRO A 168 24.42 -10.22 1.39
N THR A 169 25.53 -10.88 1.71
CA THR A 169 25.70 -11.63 2.97
C THR A 169 25.44 -10.77 4.22
N GLU A 170 25.77 -9.48 4.16
CA GLU A 170 25.54 -8.54 5.25
C GLU A 170 24.06 -8.40 5.61
N ILE A 171 23.17 -8.32 4.61
CA ILE A 171 21.73 -8.21 4.85
C ILE A 171 21.19 -9.50 5.46
N TYR A 172 21.57 -10.65 4.91
CA TYR A 172 21.15 -11.94 5.46
C TYR A 172 21.54 -12.07 6.93
N LYS A 173 22.80 -11.76 7.27
CA LYS A 173 23.29 -11.76 8.65
C LYS A 173 22.55 -10.76 9.53
N LYS A 174 22.24 -9.57 9.00
CA LYS A 174 21.54 -8.55 9.77
C LYS A 174 20.11 -8.97 10.11
N ILE A 175 19.41 -9.63 9.19
CA ILE A 175 18.09 -10.22 9.47
C ILE A 175 18.18 -11.29 10.56
N GLU A 176 19.17 -12.19 10.49
CA GLU A 176 19.40 -13.20 11.54
C GLU A 176 19.72 -12.57 12.89
N GLU A 177 20.54 -11.51 12.93
CA GLU A 177 20.84 -10.75 14.15
C GLU A 177 19.58 -10.17 14.78
N ILE A 178 18.72 -9.52 13.99
CA ILE A 178 17.44 -8.95 14.44
C ILE A 178 16.51 -10.04 14.97
N GLN A 179 16.43 -11.20 14.28
CA GLN A 179 15.61 -12.33 14.72
C GLN A 179 16.12 -12.96 16.02
N VAL A 180 17.43 -12.94 16.26
CA VAL A 180 18.03 -13.54 17.46
C VAL A 180 18.03 -12.57 18.65
N SER A 181 18.07 -11.25 18.43
CA SER A 181 18.23 -10.26 19.50
C SER A 181 17.13 -10.32 20.55
N GLY A 182 15.87 -10.49 20.14
CA GLY A 182 14.73 -10.66 21.04
C GLY A 182 14.53 -9.50 22.01
N ASP A 183 14.98 -8.29 21.66
CA ASP A 183 15.12 -7.16 22.59
C ASP A 183 14.08 -6.06 22.39
N GLY A 184 13.09 -6.27 21.51
CA GLY A 184 12.02 -5.31 21.19
C GLY A 184 12.49 -3.99 20.58
N LYS A 185 13.76 -3.89 20.14
CA LYS A 185 14.31 -2.67 19.54
C LYS A 185 14.28 -2.67 18.02
N SER A 186 13.56 -3.61 17.42
CA SER A 186 13.38 -3.67 15.99
C SER A 186 11.90 -3.49 15.64
N ALA A 187 11.61 -2.89 14.49
CA ALA A 187 10.24 -2.75 14.01
C ALA A 187 10.16 -2.99 12.50
N LEU A 188 9.00 -3.46 12.05
CA LEU A 188 8.59 -3.39 10.66
C LEU A 188 7.88 -2.06 10.45
N PHE A 189 8.35 -1.23 9.52
CA PHE A 189 7.59 -0.09 9.04
C PHE A 189 6.70 -0.52 7.88
N VAL A 190 5.43 -0.15 7.93
CA VAL A 190 4.45 -0.37 6.88
C VAL A 190 3.98 1.01 6.41
N ASN A 191 4.11 1.26 5.11
CA ASN A 191 3.60 2.46 4.45
C ASN A 191 3.04 2.01 3.10
N GLU A 192 1.73 1.75 3.10
CA GLU A 192 0.99 1.20 1.98
C GLU A 192 -0.20 2.11 1.67
N ARG A 193 -0.46 2.32 0.38
CA ARG A 193 -1.60 3.09 -0.13
C ARG A 193 -2.06 2.47 -1.44
N LEU A 194 -3.32 2.69 -1.81
CA LEU A 194 -3.78 2.33 -3.14
C LEU A 194 -2.90 2.97 -4.22
N LEU A 195 -2.78 2.27 -5.35
CA LEU A 195 -2.00 2.76 -6.48
C LEU A 195 -2.54 4.14 -6.93
N ASN A 196 -1.63 5.09 -7.17
CA ASN A 196 -1.92 6.47 -7.55
C ASN A 196 -2.61 7.32 -6.45
N PHE A 197 -2.63 6.86 -5.19
CA PHE A 197 -3.17 7.67 -4.10
C PHE A 197 -2.37 8.98 -3.94
N PRO A 198 -3.02 10.15 -3.78
CA PRO A 198 -2.35 11.44 -3.73
C PRO A 198 -1.25 11.52 -2.66
N THR A 199 -0.06 12.02 -3.02
CA THR A 199 1.07 12.16 -2.09
C THR A 199 0.91 13.32 -1.10
N ILE A 200 -0.10 14.18 -1.30
CA ILE A 200 -0.37 15.34 -0.45
C ILE A 200 -0.64 14.97 1.02
N VAL A 201 -1.06 13.74 1.30
CA VAL A 201 -1.30 13.24 2.66
C VAL A 201 -0.02 12.86 3.41
N VAL A 202 1.08 12.59 2.70
CA VAL A 202 2.32 12.02 3.26
C VAL A 202 2.88 12.85 4.42
N PRO A 203 2.98 14.20 4.32
CA PRO A 203 3.48 15.01 5.43
C PRO A 203 2.72 14.84 6.74
N GLN A 204 1.39 14.73 6.67
CA GLN A 204 0.56 14.57 7.87
C GLN A 204 0.68 13.15 8.44
N ILE A 205 0.70 12.14 7.58
CA ILE A 205 0.86 10.74 7.98
C ILE A 205 2.23 10.53 8.65
N PHE A 206 3.31 10.97 8.02
CA PHE A 206 4.66 10.84 8.57
C PHE A 206 4.84 11.67 9.84
N GLY A 207 4.22 12.86 9.90
CA GLY A 207 4.10 13.65 11.13
C GLY A 207 3.46 12.86 12.27
N SER A 208 2.33 12.21 12.01
CA SER A 208 1.63 11.37 13.00
C SER A 208 2.48 10.19 13.46
N ILE A 209 3.17 9.49 12.56
CA ILE A 209 4.03 8.36 12.95
C ILE A 209 5.17 8.82 13.84
N ARG A 210 5.77 9.99 13.56
CA ARG A 210 6.83 10.55 14.40
C ARG A 210 6.32 10.91 15.80
N GLU A 211 5.09 11.44 15.89
CA GLU A 211 4.45 11.72 17.17
C GLU A 211 4.19 10.43 17.95
N ASP A 212 3.60 9.41 17.31
CA ASP A 212 3.31 8.13 17.97
C ASP A 212 4.62 7.47 18.50
N LEU A 213 5.69 7.46 17.69
CA LEU A 213 7.01 6.92 18.09
C LEU A 213 7.66 7.70 19.24
N SER A 214 7.33 8.97 19.41
CA SER A 214 7.83 9.77 20.53
C SER A 214 7.27 9.27 21.87
N GLY A 215 6.06 8.71 21.87
CA GLY A 215 5.36 8.16 23.04
C GLY A 215 5.82 6.78 23.49
N PHE A 216 6.53 6.02 22.64
CA PHE A 216 7.01 4.68 23.01
C PHE A 216 8.14 4.72 24.05
N GLU A 217 8.04 3.87 25.08
CA GLU A 217 9.09 3.65 26.08
C GLU A 217 10.36 3.07 25.44
N THR A 218 10.19 2.00 24.65
CA THR A 218 11.29 1.37 23.92
C THR A 218 11.47 2.05 22.57
N LYS A 219 12.63 2.68 22.39
CA LYS A 219 13.00 3.25 21.08
C LYS A 219 13.55 2.16 20.16
N TYR A 220 12.98 2.08 18.96
CA TYR A 220 13.52 1.24 17.90
C TYR A 220 14.91 1.72 17.50
N LYS A 221 15.84 0.77 17.35
CA LYS A 221 17.19 0.98 16.84
C LYS A 221 17.36 0.49 15.41
N THR A 222 16.47 -0.41 14.96
CA THR A 222 16.54 -0.99 13.63
C THR A 222 15.15 -1.13 13.06
N ILE A 223 14.98 -0.63 11.83
CA ILE A 223 13.71 -0.66 11.13
C ILE A 223 13.88 -1.48 9.86
N ILE A 224 12.98 -2.44 9.66
CA ILE A 224 12.81 -3.17 8.41
C ILE A 224 11.70 -2.49 7.63
N TYR A 225 11.91 -2.23 6.35
CA TYR A 225 10.90 -1.68 5.45
C TYR A 225 10.92 -2.43 4.11
N ILE A 226 9.75 -2.76 3.58
CA ILE A 226 9.59 -3.37 2.27
C ILE A 226 8.92 -2.36 1.35
N GLN A 227 9.68 -1.80 0.42
CA GLN A 227 9.19 -0.86 -0.58
C GLN A 227 8.68 -1.60 -1.81
N LYS A 228 7.69 -1.03 -2.48
CA LYS A 228 7.22 -1.46 -3.80
C LYS A 228 7.84 -0.56 -4.86
N LEU A 229 8.43 -1.18 -5.88
CA LEU A 229 9.07 -0.45 -6.96
C LEU A 229 9.02 -1.27 -8.25
N ARG A 230 9.24 -0.59 -9.36
CA ARG A 230 9.40 -1.16 -10.68
C ARG A 230 10.79 -0.86 -11.20
N ILE A 231 11.41 -1.85 -11.84
CA ILE A 231 12.76 -1.74 -12.41
C ILE A 231 12.68 -2.05 -13.90
N VAL A 232 13.30 -1.21 -14.72
CA VAL A 232 13.43 -1.43 -16.16
C VAL A 232 14.17 -2.73 -16.43
N GLU A 233 13.63 -3.54 -17.34
CA GLU A 233 14.29 -4.71 -17.86
C GLU A 233 15.55 -4.30 -18.62
N THR A 234 16.71 -4.67 -18.08
CA THR A 234 18.00 -4.47 -18.75
C THR A 234 18.38 -5.70 -19.56
N ASP A 235 18.97 -5.52 -20.74
CA ASP A 235 19.50 -6.60 -21.58
C ASP A 235 20.54 -7.45 -20.81
N GLY A 236 20.09 -8.51 -20.14
CA GLY A 236 20.91 -9.35 -19.27
C GLY A 236 20.16 -10.04 -18.12
N SER A 237 18.96 -9.57 -17.76
CA SER A 237 18.16 -10.11 -16.65
C SER A 237 17.30 -11.33 -17.01
N GLU A 238 17.20 -11.73 -18.29
CA GLU A 238 16.53 -12.97 -18.66
C GLU A 238 17.34 -14.21 -18.20
N ALA A 239 17.01 -14.70 -17.01
CA ALA A 239 17.05 -16.12 -16.74
C ALA A 239 15.76 -16.74 -17.32
N LYS A 240 15.79 -17.10 -18.61
CA LYS A 240 14.78 -17.99 -19.20
C LYS A 240 14.70 -19.27 -18.35
N VAL A 241 13.67 -19.34 -17.52
CA VAL A 241 13.19 -20.56 -16.86
C VAL A 241 11.77 -20.75 -17.39
N GLY A 242 11.60 -21.64 -18.36
CA GLY A 242 10.28 -22.03 -18.87
C GLY A 242 10.00 -21.61 -20.31
N ALA A 243 10.52 -22.35 -21.28
CA ALA A 243 9.86 -22.65 -22.55
C ALA A 243 10.73 -23.66 -23.32
N SER A 244 10.46 -24.93 -23.07
CA SER A 244 10.88 -26.00 -23.98
C SER A 244 9.90 -26.01 -25.14
N SER A 245 10.25 -25.37 -26.25
CA SER A 245 9.55 -25.59 -27.52
C SER A 245 10.57 -25.76 -28.65
N ASN A 246 10.54 -26.96 -29.23
CA ASN A 246 11.26 -27.35 -30.43
C ASN A 246 10.86 -26.44 -31.60
N GLY A 247 11.85 -25.83 -32.26
CA GLY A 247 11.64 -25.06 -33.48
C GLY A 247 12.95 -24.88 -34.23
N SER A 248 13.18 -25.78 -35.19
CA SER A 248 14.29 -25.74 -36.15
C SER A 248 14.13 -24.56 -37.12
N SER A 249 15.14 -23.70 -37.24
CA SER A 249 15.80 -23.35 -38.52
C SER A 249 16.67 -22.10 -38.41
N GLY A 250 17.86 -22.16 -39.02
CA GLY A 250 18.43 -21.01 -39.73
C GLY A 250 19.30 -20.01 -38.96
N VAL A 251 20.48 -19.79 -39.54
CA VAL A 251 21.36 -18.62 -39.42
C VAL A 251 22.42 -18.64 -38.30
N ALA A 252 23.66 -18.84 -38.77
CA ALA A 252 24.90 -18.76 -38.05
C ALA A 252 25.16 -17.35 -37.50
N GLY A 253 25.19 -17.20 -36.18
CA GLY A 253 25.60 -16.00 -35.47
C GLY A 253 26.68 -16.34 -34.42
N LYS A 254 27.77 -15.57 -34.42
CA LYS A 254 29.00 -15.70 -33.62
C LYS A 254 28.82 -16.33 -32.22
N LYS A 255 29.61 -17.38 -31.93
CA LYS A 255 29.79 -17.98 -30.59
C LYS A 255 30.28 -16.94 -29.58
N LYS A 256 29.36 -16.27 -28.87
CA LYS A 256 29.64 -15.66 -27.56
C LYS A 256 29.94 -16.81 -26.60
N GLY A 257 31.13 -16.79 -25.98
CA GLY A 257 31.51 -17.77 -24.96
C GLY A 257 30.43 -17.86 -23.87
N LYS A 258 30.07 -19.08 -23.48
CA LYS A 258 29.05 -19.33 -22.46
C LYS A 258 29.59 -18.83 -21.11
N MET A 259 29.18 -17.64 -20.68
CA MET A 259 29.54 -17.10 -19.36
C MET A 259 29.21 -18.10 -18.26
N GLY A 260 30.10 -18.22 -17.27
CA GLY A 260 29.87 -19.09 -16.11
C GLY A 260 28.67 -18.61 -15.28
N LYS A 261 28.03 -19.50 -14.52
CA LYS A 261 26.86 -19.16 -13.67
C LYS A 261 27.16 -18.01 -12.70
N ALA A 262 28.36 -17.98 -12.13
CA ALA A 262 28.80 -16.92 -11.21
C ALA A 262 28.97 -15.57 -11.92
N GLU A 263 29.53 -15.57 -13.13
CA GLU A 263 29.70 -14.38 -13.95
C GLU A 263 28.34 -13.81 -14.40
N LYS A 264 27.43 -14.68 -14.86
CA LYS A 264 26.04 -14.27 -15.17
C LYS A 264 25.34 -13.65 -13.96
N LYS A 265 25.51 -14.23 -12.76
CA LYS A 265 24.92 -13.66 -11.52
C LYS A 265 25.53 -12.30 -11.17
N ARG A 266 26.85 -12.12 -11.33
CA ARG A 266 27.51 -10.83 -11.10
C ARG A 266 27.09 -9.78 -12.12
N ALA A 267 27.02 -10.13 -13.40
CA ALA A 267 26.56 -9.24 -14.46
C ALA A 267 25.10 -8.81 -14.24
N ALA A 268 24.21 -9.75 -13.86
CA ALA A 268 22.83 -9.44 -13.54
C ALA A 268 22.71 -8.52 -12.31
N ALA A 269 23.48 -8.77 -11.24
CA ALA A 269 23.51 -7.90 -10.07
C ALA A 269 24.05 -6.49 -10.39
N ALA A 270 25.07 -6.39 -11.23
CA ALA A 270 25.62 -5.10 -11.68
C ALA A 270 24.65 -4.35 -12.59
N ALA A 271 23.94 -5.04 -13.48
CA ALA A 271 22.89 -4.45 -14.32
C ALA A 271 21.74 -3.92 -13.46
N LEU A 272 21.28 -4.71 -12.48
CA LEU A 272 20.23 -4.34 -11.54
C LEU A 272 20.61 -3.09 -10.72
N ALA A 273 21.85 -3.01 -10.25
CA ALA A 273 22.32 -1.85 -9.48
C ALA A 273 22.38 -0.54 -10.27
N ASN A 274 22.41 -0.60 -11.61
CA ASN A 274 22.43 0.56 -12.50
C ASN A 274 21.12 0.74 -13.29
N ALA A 275 20.11 -0.10 -13.02
CA ALA A 275 18.84 -0.03 -13.71
C ALA A 275 18.03 1.19 -13.25
N GLU A 276 17.16 1.67 -14.13
CA GLU A 276 16.22 2.73 -13.82
C GLU A 276 15.11 2.19 -12.91
N ILE A 277 14.74 2.98 -11.89
CA ILE A 277 13.82 2.59 -10.82
C ILE A 277 12.68 3.61 -10.73
N GLU A 278 11.46 3.11 -10.66
CA GLU A 278 10.25 3.87 -10.35
C GLU A 278 9.69 3.33 -9.03
N PHE A 279 9.51 4.19 -8.03
CA PHE A 279 8.91 3.81 -6.76
C PHE A 279 7.39 3.94 -6.85
N ASP A 280 6.65 2.96 -6.35
CA ASP A 280 5.18 3.03 -6.34
C ASP A 280 4.70 4.16 -5.42
N ASN A 281 5.41 4.37 -4.31
CA ASN A 281 5.26 5.50 -3.42
C ASN A 281 6.41 6.49 -3.68
N PRO A 282 6.16 7.66 -4.28
CA PRO A 282 7.24 8.57 -4.65
C PRO A 282 8.15 9.01 -3.49
N GLU A 283 7.64 9.04 -2.25
CA GLU A 283 8.43 9.43 -1.07
C GLU A 283 9.57 8.45 -0.79
N ASP A 284 9.42 7.19 -1.18
CA ASP A 284 10.38 6.13 -0.89
C ASP A 284 11.75 6.39 -1.51
N ARG A 285 11.80 7.17 -2.60
CA ARG A 285 13.04 7.62 -3.23
C ARG A 285 13.90 8.43 -2.26
N VAL A 286 13.29 9.25 -1.42
CA VAL A 286 13.98 10.18 -0.50
C VAL A 286 14.90 9.42 0.46
N LEU A 287 14.55 8.19 0.82
CA LEU A 287 15.33 7.33 1.72
C LEU A 287 16.79 7.16 1.26
N PHE A 288 17.02 7.13 -0.06
CA PHE A 288 18.32 6.90 -0.69
C PHE A 288 19.08 8.20 -1.02
N GLU A 289 18.46 9.36 -0.80
CA GLU A 289 19.09 10.68 -0.96
C GLU A 289 19.59 11.24 0.38
N ILE A 290 19.11 10.68 1.48
CA ILE A 290 19.52 10.98 2.85
C ILE A 290 20.97 10.53 3.08
N LYS A 291 21.72 11.27 3.89
CA LYS A 291 23.09 10.90 4.33
C LYS A 291 23.15 10.58 5.81
N GLU A 292 22.13 10.98 6.55
CA GLU A 292 21.98 10.80 7.99
C GLU A 292 21.61 9.35 8.31
N GLY A 293 22.35 8.73 9.25
CA GLY A 293 22.12 7.33 9.61
C GLY A 293 22.58 6.35 8.52
N LYS A 294 22.30 5.06 8.75
CA LYS A 294 22.75 3.96 7.91
C LYS A 294 21.58 3.12 7.42
N GLU A 295 21.74 2.61 6.22
CA GLU A 295 20.82 1.74 5.52
C GLU A 295 21.59 0.69 4.71
N ILE A 296 21.04 -0.50 4.65
CA ILE A 296 21.42 -1.54 3.69
C ILE A 296 20.15 -2.05 3.02
N HIS A 297 20.21 -2.35 1.73
CA HIS A 297 19.03 -2.81 1.00
C HIS A 297 19.36 -3.82 -0.09
N PHE A 298 18.36 -4.61 -0.47
CA PHE A 298 18.42 -5.42 -1.69
C PHE A 298 17.06 -5.51 -2.36
N ASP A 299 17.13 -5.71 -3.68
CA ASP A 299 15.96 -5.83 -4.53
C ASP A 299 15.72 -7.30 -4.88
N TYR A 300 14.45 -7.71 -4.87
CA TYR A 300 14.06 -9.02 -5.34
C TYR A 300 12.84 -8.92 -6.27
N PRO A 301 12.84 -9.68 -7.39
CA PRO A 301 11.72 -9.67 -8.32
C PRO A 301 10.51 -10.36 -7.70
N VAL A 302 9.32 -9.86 -8.02
CA VAL A 302 8.04 -10.43 -7.56
C VAL A 302 7.05 -10.69 -8.70
N HIS A 303 7.47 -10.60 -9.96
CA HIS A 303 6.60 -10.85 -11.12
C HIS A 303 5.91 -12.22 -11.08
N MET A 304 6.54 -13.26 -10.50
CA MET A 304 5.91 -14.59 -10.35
C MET A 304 4.92 -14.67 -9.19
N ASP A 305 4.97 -13.71 -8.26
CA ASP A 305 4.10 -13.64 -7.08
C ASP A 305 2.84 -12.80 -7.37
N VAL A 306 2.81 -12.12 -8.52
CA VAL A 306 1.70 -11.29 -8.99
C VAL A 306 0.97 -12.03 -10.11
N GLU A 307 -0.36 -11.98 -10.08
CA GLU A 307 -1.19 -12.62 -11.10
C GLU A 307 -1.00 -11.98 -12.48
N PRO A 308 -0.89 -12.79 -13.55
CA PRO A 308 -0.92 -12.27 -14.91
C PRO A 308 -2.19 -11.44 -15.14
N GLY A 309 -2.04 -10.19 -15.59
CA GLY A 309 -3.14 -9.25 -15.79
C GLY A 309 -3.41 -8.30 -14.62
N SER A 310 -2.78 -8.50 -13.45
CA SER A 310 -2.84 -7.54 -12.36
C SER A 310 -2.19 -6.20 -12.74
N LYS A 311 -2.76 -5.08 -12.28
CA LYS A 311 -2.16 -3.73 -12.42
C LYS A 311 -0.79 -3.60 -11.73
N PHE A 312 -0.48 -4.52 -10.82
CA PHE A 312 0.82 -4.60 -10.13
C PHE A 312 1.83 -5.51 -10.86
N HIS A 313 1.45 -6.08 -12.00
CA HIS A 313 2.35 -6.88 -12.82
C HIS A 313 3.27 -5.97 -13.66
N SER A 314 4.07 -6.56 -14.54
CA SER A 314 4.95 -5.79 -15.42
C SER A 314 4.15 -4.86 -16.34
N THR A 315 4.65 -3.65 -16.55
CA THR A 315 4.05 -2.63 -17.41
C THR A 315 5.02 -2.23 -18.52
N GLU A 316 4.50 -1.76 -19.66
CA GLU A 316 5.31 -1.17 -20.72
C GLU A 316 5.02 0.33 -20.80
N LYS A 317 6.08 1.15 -20.74
CA LYS A 317 6.00 2.61 -20.79
C LYS A 317 7.22 3.12 -21.55
N ASP A 318 7.01 4.00 -22.53
CA ASP A 318 8.08 4.58 -23.37
C ASP A 318 8.99 3.55 -24.04
N GLY A 319 8.41 2.42 -24.48
CA GLY A 319 9.15 1.31 -25.10
C GLY A 319 10.05 0.52 -24.14
N LYS A 320 9.98 0.79 -22.84
CA LYS A 320 10.68 0.04 -21.79
C LYS A 320 9.69 -0.84 -21.03
N LYS A 321 10.12 -2.06 -20.73
CA LYS A 321 9.38 -2.98 -19.87
C LYS A 321 9.82 -2.81 -18.42
N TRP A 322 8.88 -2.50 -17.55
CA TRP A 322 9.07 -2.27 -16.14
C TRP A 322 8.57 -3.48 -15.36
N ASN A 323 9.47 -4.17 -14.67
CA ASN A 323 9.14 -5.36 -13.91
C ASN A 323 8.92 -5.03 -12.44
N PRO A 324 7.95 -5.68 -11.75
CA PRO A 324 7.68 -5.41 -10.34
C PRO A 324 8.73 -6.07 -9.45
N PHE A 325 9.22 -5.29 -8.50
CA PHE A 325 10.16 -5.68 -7.47
C PHE A 325 9.65 -5.27 -6.09
N ARG A 326 10.31 -5.84 -5.09
CA ARG A 326 10.29 -5.32 -3.74
C ARG A 326 11.72 -5.02 -3.33
N ARG A 327 11.90 -3.96 -2.55
CA ARG A 327 13.18 -3.64 -1.91
C ARG A 327 13.04 -3.83 -0.41
N LEU A 328 13.84 -4.76 0.14
CA LEU A 328 13.99 -4.84 1.59
C LEU A 328 15.05 -3.84 2.02
N VAL A 329 14.68 -2.88 2.84
CA VAL A 329 15.57 -1.91 3.49
C VAL A 329 15.68 -2.27 4.97
N ILE A 330 16.90 -2.27 5.48
CA ILE A 330 17.18 -2.29 6.92
C ILE A 330 17.92 -1.01 7.25
N MET A 331 17.38 -0.21 8.16
CA MET A 331 17.92 1.11 8.50
C MET A 331 18.00 1.32 10.02
N ASP A 332 18.89 2.21 10.44
CA ASP A 332 18.94 2.66 11.83
C ASP A 332 17.88 3.74 12.13
N ASP A 333 17.73 4.04 13.41
CA ASP A 333 16.80 5.04 13.94
C ASP A 333 17.03 6.43 13.35
N LYS A 334 18.29 6.80 13.14
CA LYS A 334 18.67 8.10 12.57
C LYS A 334 18.22 8.24 11.12
N ARG A 335 18.45 7.20 10.31
CA ARG A 335 18.00 7.16 8.92
C ARG A 335 16.48 7.19 8.83
N PHE A 336 15.81 6.44 9.70
CA PHE A 336 14.35 6.39 9.73
C PHE A 336 13.71 7.73 10.12
N ASP A 337 14.19 8.39 11.18
CA ASP A 337 13.70 9.73 11.55
C ASP A 337 13.99 10.77 10.47
N ALA A 338 15.17 10.71 9.82
CA ALA A 338 15.48 11.58 8.69
C ALA A 338 14.56 11.33 7.47
N PHE A 339 14.19 10.07 7.21
CA PHE A 339 13.25 9.71 6.16
C PHE A 339 11.86 10.26 6.44
N LEU A 340 11.33 10.06 7.65
CA LEU A 340 10.03 10.60 8.02
C LEU A 340 10.02 12.13 7.98
N LYS A 341 11.12 12.81 8.36
CA LYS A 341 11.26 14.26 8.24
C LYS A 341 11.25 14.72 6.78
N LYS A 342 12.19 14.25 5.95
CA LYS A 342 12.32 14.73 4.56
C LYS A 342 11.15 14.29 3.68
N GLY A 343 10.59 13.11 3.91
CA GLY A 343 9.35 12.69 3.24
C GLY A 343 8.16 13.61 3.56
N SER A 344 8.21 14.30 4.71
CA SER A 344 7.19 15.29 5.08
C SER A 344 7.41 16.68 4.48
N ASP A 345 8.57 16.97 3.90
CA ASP A 345 8.89 18.31 3.38
C ASP A 345 8.20 18.62 2.03
N GLY A 346 7.20 17.80 1.65
CA GLY A 346 6.49 17.88 0.39
C GLY A 346 7.33 17.29 -0.75
N ILE A 347 6.84 16.23 -1.37
CA ILE A 347 7.42 15.73 -2.60
C ILE A 347 6.95 16.68 -3.70
N ILE A 348 7.75 17.70 -4.00
CA ILE A 348 7.59 18.45 -5.24
C ILE A 348 8.07 17.49 -6.34
N ILE A 349 7.15 16.74 -6.94
CA ILE A 349 7.40 15.95 -8.14
C ILE A 349 7.62 16.90 -9.32
#